data_AF-A0A1X0S6K9-F1
#
_entry.id   AF-A0A1X0S6K9-F1
#
_cell.length_a   1.000
_cell.length_b   1.000
_cell.length_c   1.000
_cell.angle_alpha   90.00
_cell.angle_beta   90.00
_cell.angle_gamma   90.00
#
_symmetry.space_group_name_H-M   'P 1'
#
loop_
_entity.id
_entity.type
_entity.pdbx_description
1 polymer ?
#
loop_
_entity_poly.entity_id
_entity_poly.type
_entity_poly.pdbx_seq_one_letter_code
_entity_poly.pdbx_strand_id
1 'polypeptide(L)' 'EKKRHAWTKYHGHWVSKWKQTIWSVKPRFRMFGNDGKPSVLKKQADRYESCRRLKAVKLGGSNVMI' A
#
# COMPACT_ATOMS: atom_id res chain seq x y z
N GLU A 1 11.95 17.44 12.12
CA GLU A 1 10.73 18.18 12.56
C GLU A 1 10.58 19.60 12.01
N LYS A 2 11.58 20.48 12.17
CA LYS A 2 11.50 21.92 11.82
C LYS A 2 10.92 22.22 10.42
N LYS A 3 11.24 21.43 9.40
CA LYS A 3 10.74 21.62 8.02
C LYS A 3 9.23 21.36 7.87
N ARG A 4 8.68 20.34 8.54
CA ARG A 4 7.23 20.04 8.49
C ARG A 4 6.43 21.11 9.26
N HIS A 5 6.96 21.57 10.39
CA HIS A 5 6.36 22.66 11.18
C HIS A 5 6.33 23.99 10.42
N ALA A 6 7.43 24.36 9.77
CA ALA A 6 7.49 25.56 8.95
C ALA A 6 6.51 25.49 7.76
N TRP A 7 6.44 24.33 7.09
CA TRP A 7 5.54 24.13 5.96
C TRP A 7 4.06 24.22 6.36
N THR A 8 3.67 23.63 7.49
CA THR A 8 2.28 23.68 7.99
C THR A 8 1.89 25.08 8.45
N LYS A 9 2.78 25.80 9.16
CA LYS A 9 2.56 27.21 9.52
C LYS A 9 2.38 28.10 8.28
N TYR A 10 3.23 27.93 7.28
CA TYR A 10 3.19 28.75 6.06
C TYR A 10 1.92 28.49 5.23
N HIS A 11 1.45 27.24 5.14
CA HIS A 11 0.29 26.87 4.32
C HIS A 11 -1.03 26.76 5.10
N GLY A 12 -1.05 27.05 6.41
CA GLY A 12 -2.24 26.91 7.25
C GLY A 12 -3.43 27.79 6.84
N HIS A 13 -3.17 28.88 6.11
CA HIS A 13 -4.21 29.78 5.59
C HIS A 13 -4.79 29.32 4.23
N TRP A 14 -4.37 28.16 3.71
CA TRP A 14 -4.90 27.64 2.47
C TRP A 14 -6.34 27.17 2.65
N VAL A 15 -7.26 27.77 1.87
CA VAL A 15 -8.65 27.34 1.78
C VAL A 15 -8.94 26.82 0.37
N SER A 16 -8.87 27.68 -0.65
CA SER A 16 -9.11 27.33 -2.06
C SER A 16 -7.91 26.65 -2.73
N LYS A 17 -6.69 26.97 -2.28
CA LYS A 17 -5.43 26.47 -2.86
C LYS A 17 -5.27 24.95 -2.77
N TRP A 18 -5.89 24.31 -1.77
CA TRP A 18 -5.90 22.84 -1.67
C TRP A 18 -6.54 22.17 -2.88
N LYS A 19 -7.62 22.76 -3.40
CA LYS A 19 -8.36 22.22 -4.56
C LYS A 19 -7.67 22.50 -5.89
N GLN A 20 -6.84 23.54 -5.95
CA GLN A 20 -6.10 23.93 -7.16
C GLN A 20 -4.74 23.23 -7.28
N THR A 21 -4.25 22.66 -6.18
CA THR A 21 -2.96 21.97 -6.18
C THR A 21 -3.11 20.59 -6.81
N ILE A 22 -2.33 20.33 -7.87
CA ILE A 22 -2.23 19.02 -8.49
C ILE A 22 -1.18 18.21 -7.73
N TRP A 23 -1.60 17.13 -7.07
CA TRP A 23 -0.73 16.23 -6.33
C TRP A 23 -0.33 15.06 -7.22
N SER A 24 0.94 14.70 -7.19
CA SER A 24 1.45 13.51 -7.89
C SER A 24 2.21 12.64 -6.91
N VAL A 25 1.96 11.34 -6.97
CA VAL A 25 2.67 10.31 -6.21
C VAL A 25 2.77 9.07 -7.09
N LYS A 26 3.84 8.28 -6.91
CA LYS A 26 4.02 6.99 -7.58
C LYS A 26 3.67 5.84 -6.64
N PRO A 27 2.42 5.38 -6.60
CA PRO A 27 2.04 4.25 -5.76
C PRO A 27 2.64 2.94 -6.30
N ARG A 28 2.87 1.99 -5.38
CA ARG A 28 3.22 0.61 -5.72
C ARG A 28 2.07 -0.30 -5.32
N PHE A 29 1.45 -0.94 -6.30
CA PHE A 29 0.40 -1.92 -6.10
C PHE A 29 0.99 -3.33 -6.13
N ARG A 30 0.60 -4.17 -5.18
CA ARG A 30 1.01 -5.58 -5.10
C ARG A 30 -0.16 -6.45 -5.52
N MET A 31 0.06 -7.43 -6.42
CA MET A 31 -1.00 -8.35 -6.86
C MET A 31 -1.51 -9.22 -5.71
N PHE A 32 -0.63 -9.58 -4.78
CA PHE A 32 -0.99 -10.26 -3.55
C PHE A 32 -0.68 -9.35 -2.37
N GLY A 33 -1.73 -8.99 -1.61
CA GLY A 33 -1.63 -8.18 -0.41
C GLY A 33 -0.80 -8.87 0.68
N ASN A 34 -0.19 -8.08 1.56
CA ASN A 34 0.56 -8.60 2.71
C ASN A 34 -0.37 -9.06 3.86
N ASP A 35 -1.68 -8.92 3.69
CA ASP A 35 -2.71 -9.22 4.70
C ASP A 35 -2.98 -10.74 4.85
N GLY A 36 -2.09 -11.56 4.27
CA GLY A 36 -1.90 -12.96 4.66
C GLY A 36 -2.81 -14.00 4.02
N LYS A 37 -3.74 -13.63 3.13
CA LYS A 37 -4.67 -14.59 2.50
C LYS A 37 -4.76 -14.51 0.97
N PRO A 38 -3.63 -14.61 0.22
CA PRO A 38 -3.73 -14.90 -1.20
C PRO A 38 -4.35 -16.31 -1.39
N SER A 39 -5.39 -16.41 -2.20
CA SER A 39 -5.97 -17.68 -2.65
C SER A 39 -5.13 -18.23 -3.80
N VAL A 40 -3.94 -18.74 -3.50
CA VAL A 40 -3.07 -19.37 -4.51
C VAL A 40 -3.61 -20.78 -4.78
N LEU A 41 -4.09 -21.00 -6.02
CA LEU A 41 -4.58 -22.22 -6.66
C LEU A 41 -4.78 -23.47 -5.77
N LYS A 42 -6.03 -23.96 -5.67
CA LYS A 42 -6.39 -25.21 -4.97
C LYS A 42 -6.94 -26.27 -5.93
N LYS A 43 -6.44 -27.51 -5.82
CA LYS A 43 -7.22 -28.73 -6.09
C LYS A 43 -8.21 -28.93 -4.94
N GLN A 44 -9.42 -29.37 -5.25
CA GLN A 44 -10.61 -29.37 -4.38
C GLN A 44 -10.48 -30.25 -3.11
N ALA A 45 -9.53 -31.19 -3.06
CA ALA A 45 -9.45 -32.21 -2.00
C ALA A 45 -8.54 -31.85 -0.81
N ASP A 46 -7.48 -31.05 -1.00
CA ASP A 46 -6.50 -30.80 0.06
C ASP A 46 -6.60 -29.36 0.55
N ARG A 47 -7.50 -29.13 1.53
CA ARG A 47 -7.43 -27.96 2.39
C ARG A 47 -6.23 -28.12 3.31
N TYR A 48 -5.02 -27.96 2.78
CA TYR A 48 -3.81 -27.89 3.60
C TYR A 48 -3.97 -26.72 4.56
N GLU A 49 -4.03 -27.04 5.84
CA GLU A 49 -4.14 -26.09 6.93
C GLU A 49 -3.02 -25.05 6.80
N SER A 50 -3.39 -23.78 6.93
CA SER A 50 -2.51 -22.61 6.85
C SER A 50 -1.43 -22.55 7.95
N CYS A 51 -1.17 -23.66 8.63
CA CYS A 51 -0.40 -23.77 9.86
C CYS A 51 1.13 -23.68 9.66
N ARG A 52 1.62 -23.59 8.42
CA ARG A 52 3.06 -23.43 8.10
C ARG A 52 3.35 -22.30 7.13
N ARG A 53 2.60 -21.19 7.17
CA ARG A 53 2.98 -19.98 6.42
C ARG A 53 3.96 -19.15 7.25
N LEU A 54 5.22 -19.11 6.83
CA LEU A 54 6.15 -18.08 7.28
C LEU A 54 5.59 -16.72 6.89
N LYS A 55 5.49 -15.77 7.83
CA LYS A 55 5.05 -14.40 7.55
C LYS A 55 6.00 -13.78 6.54
N ALA A 56 5.56 -13.61 5.29
CA ALA A 56 6.34 -13.00 4.23
C ALA A 56 5.82 -11.59 3.94
N VAL A 57 6.68 -10.57 4.05
CA VAL A 57 6.34 -9.14 3.80
C VAL A 57 6.01 -8.86 2.33
N LYS A 58 6.41 -9.77 1.43
CA LYS A 58 6.14 -9.72 -0.01
C LYS A 58 5.93 -11.15 -0.50
N LEU A 59 4.77 -11.36 -1.14
CA LEU A 59 4.47 -12.59 -1.85
C LEU A 59 4.96 -12.45 -3.31
N GLY A 60 5.28 -13.58 -3.95
CA GLY A 60 5.52 -13.64 -5.40
C GLY A 60 4.26 -13.23 -6.18
N GLY A 61 4.34 -13.11 -7.51
CA GLY A 61 3.19 -12.73 -8.33
C GLY A 61 3.17 -11.29 -8.82
N SER A 62 4.33 -10.64 -8.90
CA SER A 62 4.52 -9.32 -9.53
C SER A 62 3.84 -8.14 -8.83
N ASN A 63 4.36 -6.94 -9.14
CA ASN A 63 3.87 -5.66 -8.65
C ASN A 63 3.77 -4.70 -9.84
N VAL A 64 2.88 -3.71 -9.76
CA VAL A 64 2.76 -2.64 -10.74
C VAL A 64 3.05 -1.30 -10.04
N MET A 65 3.80 -0.43 -10.71
CA MET A 65 3.97 0.98 -10.34
C MET A 65 3.27 1.83 -11.40
N ILE A 66 2.61 2.89 -10.96
CA ILE A 66 1.90 3.86 -11.83
C ILE A 66 2.49 5.24 -11.54
#